data_AF-A0A1F7B3H5-F1
#
_entry.id   AF-A0A1F7B3H5-F1
#
_cell.length_a   1.000
_cell.length_b   1.000
_cell.length_c   1.000
_cell.angle_alpha   90.00
_cell.angle_beta   90.00
_cell.angle_gamma   90.00
#
_symmetry.space_group_name_H-M   'P 1'
#
loop_
_entity.id
_entity.type
_entity.pdbx_description
1 polymer ?
#
loop_
_entity_poly.entity_id
_entity_poly.type
_entity_poly.pdbx_seq_one_letter_code
_entity_poly.pdbx_strand_id
1 'polypeptide(L)'
;MKKIFISLLFFTFILPACADKNEQLDLNEPDDLIDSQVDVESGAAFDIRTEIEKANYCEVKEDCARVTQKCPFGCNEYVNKDEKERIDELVNNFESDCVYRCAFYEELECKDNKCVAVYDK
;
A
#
# COMPACT_ATOMS: atom_id res chain seq x y z
N MET A 1 -7.52 58.13 -13.42
CA MET A 1 -8.09 58.24 -14.79
C MET A 1 -6.97 58.06 -15.81
N LYS A 2 -6.84 56.88 -16.43
CA LYS A 2 -5.96 56.68 -17.59
C LYS A 2 -6.55 55.61 -18.52
N LYS A 3 -6.41 55.90 -19.81
CA LYS A 3 -7.29 55.50 -20.92
C LYS A 3 -7.10 54.05 -21.36
N ILE A 4 -8.22 53.51 -21.83
CA ILE A 4 -8.43 52.30 -22.60
C ILE A 4 -7.60 52.31 -23.90
N PHE A 5 -6.97 51.19 -24.26
CA PHE A 5 -6.64 50.86 -25.65
C PHE A 5 -7.10 49.44 -25.95
N ILE A 6 -8.16 49.38 -26.76
CA ILE A 6 -8.71 48.19 -27.42
C ILE A 6 -7.78 47.87 -28.59
N SER A 7 -7.28 46.64 -28.68
CA SER A 7 -6.73 46.11 -29.93
C SER A 7 -7.33 44.74 -30.18
N LEU A 8 -8.36 44.75 -31.03
CA LEU A 8 -8.86 43.59 -31.73
C LEU A 8 -7.76 43.03 -32.64
N LEU A 9 -7.40 41.76 -32.48
CA LEU A 9 -6.85 40.97 -33.57
C LEU A 9 -7.65 39.67 -33.66
N PHE A 10 -8.52 39.67 -34.65
CA PHE A 10 -9.15 38.50 -35.25
C PHE A 10 -8.06 37.53 -35.71
N PHE A 11 -8.01 36.34 -35.13
CA PHE A 11 -7.49 35.16 -35.82
C PHE A 11 -8.59 34.11 -35.83
N THR A 12 -9.55 34.30 -36.74
CA THR A 12 -10.30 33.20 -37.33
C THR A 12 -9.31 32.35 -38.11
N PHE A 13 -9.10 31.08 -37.79
CA PHE A 13 -8.87 30.04 -38.80
C PHE A 13 -9.07 28.63 -38.22
N ILE A 14 -10.26 28.10 -38.51
CA ILE A 14 -10.56 26.75 -39.04
C ILE A 14 -10.20 25.51 -38.20
N LEU A 15 -11.27 24.84 -37.78
CA LEU A 15 -11.39 23.45 -37.31
C LEU A 15 -10.73 22.43 -38.26
N PRO A 16 -10.27 21.30 -37.71
CA PRO A 16 -10.68 20.01 -38.24
C PRO A 16 -11.64 19.35 -37.25
N ALA A 17 -12.78 18.94 -37.80
CA ALA A 17 -13.73 18.06 -37.16
C ALA A 17 -13.04 16.75 -36.77
N CYS A 18 -13.07 16.41 -35.48
CA CYS A 18 -13.11 15.01 -35.05
C CYS A 18 -14.54 14.74 -34.61
N ALA A 19 -15.20 13.90 -35.40
CA ALA A 19 -16.55 13.44 -35.22
C ALA A 19 -16.68 12.56 -33.96
N ASP A 20 -17.70 12.89 -33.19
CA ASP A 20 -18.60 12.04 -32.40
C ASP A 20 -18.19 10.59 -32.11
N LYS A 21 -17.91 10.32 -30.82
CA LYS A 21 -18.59 9.26 -30.09
C LYS A 21 -19.04 9.81 -28.75
N ASN A 22 -20.25 10.38 -28.76
CA ASN A 22 -21.12 10.54 -27.61
C ASN A 22 -21.43 9.15 -27.02
N GLU A 23 -20.65 8.74 -26.03
CA GLU A 23 -21.07 7.77 -25.05
C GLU A 23 -21.62 8.56 -23.86
N GLN A 24 -22.93 8.47 -23.65
CA GLN A 24 -23.59 8.97 -22.46
C GLN A 24 -22.97 8.24 -21.26
N LEU A 25 -22.08 8.92 -20.55
CA LEU A 25 -21.69 8.52 -19.20
C LEU A 25 -22.88 8.83 -18.32
N ASP A 26 -23.66 7.79 -18.03
CA ASP A 26 -24.76 7.81 -17.09
C ASP A 26 -24.17 8.08 -15.69
N LEU A 27 -24.18 9.35 -15.28
CA LEU A 27 -23.76 9.78 -13.95
C LEU A 27 -24.87 9.46 -12.94
N ASN A 28 -25.10 8.17 -12.70
CA ASN A 28 -25.81 7.64 -11.54
C ASN A 28 -25.35 6.20 -11.26
N GLU A 29 -24.06 5.99 -11.02
CA GLU A 29 -23.60 4.82 -10.30
C GLU A 29 -23.07 5.26 -8.93
N PRO A 30 -23.58 4.71 -7.83
CA PRO A 30 -23.16 5.07 -6.48
C PRO A 30 -21.67 4.77 -6.27
N ASP A 31 -21.02 5.66 -5.50
CA ASP A 31 -19.63 5.59 -5.06
C ASP A 31 -19.32 4.28 -4.30
N ASP A 32 -19.12 3.19 -5.03
CA ASP A 32 -18.33 2.05 -4.55
C ASP A 32 -16.93 2.17 -5.15
N LEU A 33 -16.14 3.06 -4.53
CA LEU A 33 -14.68 3.09 -4.63
C LEU A 33 -14.11 1.78 -4.05
N ILE A 34 -14.27 0.68 -4.79
CA ILE A 34 -13.42 -0.50 -4.65
C ILE A 34 -12.23 -0.24 -5.56
N ASP A 35 -11.12 0.19 -4.96
CA ASP A 35 -9.84 0.30 -5.62
C ASP A 35 -9.49 -1.04 -6.26
N SER A 36 -9.57 -1.02 -7.58
CA SER A 36 -9.41 -2.14 -8.47
C SER A 36 -7.94 -2.49 -8.62
N GLN A 37 -7.32 -3.10 -7.59
CA GLN A 37 -6.13 -3.97 -7.67
C GLN A 37 -6.04 -4.91 -6.44
N VAL A 38 -7.14 -5.55 -6.04
CA VAL A 38 -7.03 -6.76 -5.21
C VAL A 38 -6.64 -7.89 -6.17
N ASP A 39 -5.34 -8.02 -6.42
CA ASP A 39 -4.79 -9.32 -6.76
C ASP A 39 -5.34 -10.30 -5.72
N VAL A 40 -5.95 -11.38 -6.19
CA VAL A 40 -6.45 -12.46 -5.34
C VAL A 40 -5.23 -13.14 -4.71
N GLU A 41 -4.58 -12.48 -3.75
CA GLU A 41 -3.77 -13.15 -2.74
C GLU A 41 -4.75 -14.04 -2.01
N SER A 42 -4.56 -15.36 -2.14
CA SER A 42 -5.35 -16.41 -1.51
C SER A 42 -5.89 -15.97 -0.14
N GLY A 43 -7.16 -16.25 0.19
CA GLY A 43 -7.76 -15.83 1.48
C GLY A 43 -6.88 -16.15 2.70
N ALA A 44 -6.13 -17.27 2.65
CA ALA A 44 -5.15 -17.62 3.67
C ALA A 44 -3.99 -16.61 3.83
N ALA A 45 -3.47 -16.03 2.76
CA ALA A 45 -2.44 -15.00 2.82
C ALA A 45 -2.98 -13.71 3.47
N PHE A 46 -4.21 -13.33 3.12
CA PHE A 46 -4.89 -12.19 3.73
C PHE A 46 -5.10 -12.41 5.24
N ASP A 47 -5.55 -13.60 5.63
CA ASP A 47 -5.75 -13.96 7.03
C ASP A 47 -4.43 -13.90 7.82
N ILE A 48 -3.33 -14.45 7.28
CA ILE A 48 -2.02 -14.41 7.93
C ILE A 48 -1.49 -12.98 8.04
N ARG A 49 -1.66 -12.14 7.01
CA ARG A 49 -1.28 -10.72 7.06
C ARG A 49 -2.03 -9.99 8.18
N THR A 50 -3.33 -10.24 8.30
CA THR A 50 -4.17 -9.70 9.37
C THR A 50 -3.68 -10.15 10.75
N GLU A 51 -3.26 -11.39 10.90
CA GLU A 51 -2.71 -11.91 12.15
C GLU A 51 -1.34 -11.29 12.49
N ILE A 52 -0.48 -11.07 11.50
CA ILE A 52 0.79 -10.34 11.67
C ILE A 52 0.51 -8.91 12.16
N GLU A 53 -0.45 -8.20 11.54
CA GLU A 53 -0.81 -6.83 11.93
C GLU A 53 -1.35 -6.73 13.35
N LYS A 54 -2.20 -7.68 13.77
CA LYS A 54 -2.71 -7.75 15.15
C LYS A 54 -1.61 -8.04 16.16
N ALA A 55 -0.65 -8.89 15.80
CA ALA A 55 0.50 -9.23 16.63
C ALA A 55 1.55 -8.11 16.68
N ASN A 56 1.45 -7.08 15.83
CA ASN A 56 2.35 -5.93 15.84
C ASN A 56 1.92 -4.89 16.89
N TYR A 57 2.31 -5.17 18.14
CA TYR A 57 2.17 -4.25 19.27
C TYR A 57 3.41 -4.29 20.17
N CYS A 58 3.69 -3.21 20.86
CA CYS A 58 4.80 -3.13 21.83
C CYS A 58 4.57 -2.01 22.86
N GLU A 59 5.23 -2.14 24.01
CA GLU A 59 5.39 -1.05 24.98
C GLU A 59 6.85 -0.56 25.00
N VAL A 60 7.80 -1.47 24.82
CA VAL A 60 9.24 -1.17 24.72
C VAL A 60 9.88 -1.86 23.52
N LYS A 61 11.09 -1.43 23.13
CA LYS A 61 11.84 -2.01 21.99
C LYS A 61 12.07 -3.51 22.16
N GLU A 62 12.31 -3.97 23.39
CA GLU A 62 12.59 -5.35 23.74
C GLU A 62 11.36 -6.26 23.61
N ASP A 63 10.18 -5.70 23.34
CA ASP A 63 9.00 -6.46 22.98
C ASP A 63 8.97 -6.82 21.51
N CYS A 64 9.79 -6.18 20.67
CA CYS A 64 9.76 -6.40 19.23
C CYS A 64 10.63 -7.58 18.80
N ALA A 65 10.06 -8.43 17.97
CA ALA A 65 10.73 -9.57 17.35
C ALA A 65 10.47 -9.62 15.84
N ARG A 66 11.46 -10.04 15.07
CA ARG A 66 11.33 -10.25 13.63
C ARG A 66 10.65 -11.59 13.35
N VAL A 67 9.64 -11.57 12.49
CA VAL A 67 8.98 -12.77 11.97
C VAL A 67 9.87 -13.46 10.94
N THR A 68 9.67 -14.77 10.78
CA THR A 68 10.29 -15.54 9.70
C THR A 68 9.93 -14.95 8.35
N GLN A 69 10.93 -14.78 7.49
CA GLN A 69 10.72 -14.18 6.18
C GLN A 69 10.09 -15.21 5.25
N LYS A 70 8.88 -14.93 4.78
CA LYS A 70 8.25 -15.74 3.74
C LYS A 70 7.33 -14.90 2.88
N CYS A 71 7.36 -15.19 1.59
CA CYS A 71 6.53 -14.54 0.60
C CYS A 71 5.09 -15.05 0.68
N PRO A 72 4.07 -14.17 0.63
CA PRO A 72 4.09 -12.74 0.25
C PRO A 72 4.09 -11.75 1.43
N PHE A 73 4.46 -12.18 2.64
CA PHE A 73 4.27 -11.38 3.84
C PHE A 73 5.25 -10.23 3.98
N GLY A 74 6.48 -10.38 3.48
CA GLY A 74 7.49 -9.33 3.49
C GLY A 74 8.83 -9.78 4.07
N CYS A 75 9.82 -8.90 4.00
CA CYS A 75 11.18 -9.15 4.47
C CYS A 75 11.41 -8.73 5.93
N ASN A 76 10.62 -7.78 6.39
CA ASN A 76 10.86 -7.01 7.60
C ASN A 76 9.55 -6.87 8.36
N GLU A 77 8.88 -8.01 8.57
CA GLU A 77 7.69 -8.09 9.40
C GLU A 77 8.10 -8.25 10.86
N TYR A 78 7.48 -7.46 11.72
CA TYR A 78 7.78 -7.40 13.14
C TYR A 78 6.50 -7.53 13.96
N VAL A 79 6.62 -8.27 15.06
CA VAL A 79 5.52 -8.55 15.98
C VAL A 79 6.02 -8.46 17.41
N ASN A 80 5.10 -8.50 18.37
CA ASN A 80 5.44 -8.72 19.75
C ASN A 80 6.13 -10.08 19.92
N LYS A 81 7.18 -10.14 20.75
CA LYS A 81 7.96 -11.35 21.03
C LYS A 81 7.11 -12.51 21.55
N ASP A 82 6.03 -12.19 22.28
CA ASP A 82 5.14 -13.19 22.85
C ASP A 82 4.26 -13.86 21.78
N GLU A 83 4.04 -13.18 20.64
CA GLU A 83 3.28 -13.70 19.50
C GLU A 83 4.17 -14.35 18.43
N LYS A 84 5.50 -14.19 18.54
CA LYS A 84 6.45 -14.54 17.49
C LYS A 84 6.34 -16.00 17.05
N GLU A 85 6.31 -16.93 18.01
CA GLU A 85 6.26 -18.38 17.71
C GLU A 85 4.98 -18.75 16.94
N ARG A 86 3.83 -18.23 17.37
CA ARG A 86 2.54 -18.47 16.72
C ARG A 86 2.53 -17.93 15.29
N ILE A 87 3.01 -16.71 15.10
CA ILE A 87 3.05 -16.08 13.77
C ILE A 87 4.06 -16.79 12.86
N ASP A 88 5.22 -17.18 13.38
CA ASP A 88 6.20 -17.98 12.63
C ASP A 88 5.61 -19.30 12.15
N GLU A 89 4.81 -19.99 12.97
CA GLU A 89 4.15 -21.23 12.57
C GLU A 89 3.18 -21.01 11.39
N LEU A 90 2.33 -19.98 11.48
CA LEU A 90 1.39 -19.61 10.41
C LEU A 90 2.14 -19.32 9.10
N VAL A 91 3.17 -18.47 9.19
CA VAL A 91 3.98 -18.08 8.05
C VAL A 91 4.71 -19.27 7.46
N ASN A 92 5.36 -20.10 8.28
CA ASN A 92 6.13 -21.26 7.80
C ASN A 92 5.26 -22.32 7.13
N ASN A 93 4.00 -22.47 7.54
CA ASN A 93 3.06 -23.40 6.93
C ASN A 93 2.39 -22.87 5.65
N PHE A 94 2.57 -21.60 5.30
CA PHE A 94 1.99 -21.03 4.09
C PHE A 94 2.73 -21.50 2.83
N GLU A 95 2.10 -22.29 1.97
CA GLU A 95 2.72 -22.77 0.73
C GLU A 95 2.88 -21.63 -0.29
N SER A 96 4.11 -21.45 -0.78
CA SER A 96 4.47 -20.33 -1.65
C SER A 96 5.69 -20.68 -2.49
N ASP A 97 5.66 -20.37 -3.78
CA ASP A 97 6.77 -20.58 -4.73
C ASP A 97 7.56 -19.29 -5.01
N CYS A 98 7.16 -18.16 -4.40
CA CYS A 98 7.77 -16.88 -4.69
C CYS A 98 9.12 -16.67 -3.97
N VAL A 99 10.01 -15.99 -4.69
CA VAL A 99 11.39 -15.74 -4.29
C VAL A 99 11.65 -14.24 -4.37
N TYR A 100 12.05 -13.63 -3.26
CA TYR A 100 12.50 -12.23 -3.23
C TYR A 100 13.86 -12.07 -2.56
N ARG A 101 14.51 -10.93 -2.84
CA ARG A 101 15.78 -10.53 -2.22
C ARG A 101 15.49 -9.50 -1.14
N CYS A 102 15.75 -9.85 0.12
CA CYS A 102 15.56 -8.96 1.25
C CYS A 102 16.82 -8.14 1.54
N ALA A 103 16.63 -6.84 1.77
CA ALA A 103 17.57 -6.04 2.57
C ALA A 103 17.17 -6.18 4.04
N PHE A 104 18.16 -6.41 4.90
CA PHE A 104 17.96 -6.57 6.33
C PHE A 104 18.20 -5.24 7.04
N TYR A 105 17.29 -4.89 7.95
CA TYR A 105 17.49 -3.82 8.92
C TYR A 105 17.78 -4.45 10.27
N GLU A 106 18.87 -4.04 10.91
CA GLU A 106 19.29 -4.60 12.19
C GLU A 106 18.57 -3.94 13.36
N GLU A 107 18.10 -2.71 13.21
CA GLU A 107 17.56 -1.94 14.32
C GLU A 107 16.03 -1.87 14.30
N LEU A 108 15.44 -2.20 15.46
CA LEU A 108 14.01 -2.07 15.75
C LEU A 108 13.78 -0.96 16.77
N GLU A 109 12.64 -0.30 16.65
CA GLU A 109 12.10 0.57 17.69
C GLU A 109 10.63 0.21 17.94
N CYS A 110 10.19 0.45 19.18
CA CYS A 110 8.78 0.55 19.50
C CYS A 110 8.34 2.00 19.32
N LYS A 111 7.56 2.26 18.28
CA LYS A 111 7.07 3.60 17.95
C LYS A 111 5.56 3.56 17.73
N ASP A 112 4.85 4.48 18.38
CA ASP A 112 3.39 4.55 18.31
C ASP A 112 2.72 3.19 18.64
N ASN A 113 3.27 2.50 19.66
CA ASN A 113 2.89 1.15 20.10
C ASN A 113 3.01 0.06 19.03
N LYS A 114 3.86 0.26 18.02
CA LYS A 114 4.15 -0.70 16.96
C LYS A 114 5.65 -0.92 16.80
N CYS A 115 6.01 -2.14 16.44
CA CYS A 115 7.36 -2.52 16.08
C CYS A 115 7.67 -2.06 14.66
N VAL A 116 8.68 -1.19 14.52
CA VAL A 116 9.10 -0.63 13.24
C VAL A 116 10.61 -0.78 13.05
N ALA A 117 11.04 -0.97 11.81
CA ALA A 117 12.45 -0.86 11.44
C ALA A 117 12.87 0.61 11.48
N VAL A 118 14.06 0.86 12.02
CA VAL A 118 14.73 2.16 11.90
C VAL A 118 15.98 2.03 11.06
N TYR A 119 16.23 3.06 10.26
CA TYR A 119 17.42 3.17 9.43
C TYR A 119 18.38 4.09 10.17
N ASP A 120 19.52 3.56 10.58
CA ASP A 120 20.62 4.39 11.03
C ASP A 120 21.09 5.26 9.84
N LYS A 121 21.18 6.58 10.06
CA LYS A 121 21.59 7.56 9.05
C LYS A 121 23.10 7.75 9.01
#